data_AF-A0A956B245-F1
#
_entry.id   AF-A0A956B245-F1
#
_cell.length_a   1.000
_cell.length_b   1.000
_cell.length_c   1.000
_cell.angle_alpha   90.00
_cell.angle_beta   90.00
_cell.angle_gamma   90.00
#
_symmetry.space_group_name_H-M   'P 1'
#
loop_
_entity.id
_entity.type
_entity.pdbx_description
1 polymer ?
#
loop_
_entity_poly.entity_id
_entity_poly.type
_entity_poly.pdbx_seq_one_letter_code
_entity_poly.pdbx_strand_id
1 'polypeptide(L)'
;PNTGKTTLFNGLTGSTVRVGNYPGITVERSLGHLKGVEHPIDVLDVPGAYSLVARSAEERIAVDALLGHGGVPSPALVVVVLDATALERNLYFALQVIELGRPTLIALNQMDAAEAAGVQIDCTALSDALGVPVVPTVGTDIERVSALAQRIAQYVDKPPRPPAWPWTPSGPLQADVEAVAPHFPDAPEGARQALALWALMSVSPEDSGAPPTLRTTVAARLAAAEGSGRDLDLEIAQARYGWIDAHAPTLLTRTGSRRLADKADRLLLHPVVGFGAFVAVMALCFQALFAWADPFIGLVEGAIGALAGGAHDVLPPGIAADFVADALIGGVGNVLVFLPQI
;
A
#
# COMPACT_ATOMS: atom_id res chain seq x y z
N PRO A 1 -3.14 -3.47 3.43
CA PRO A 1 -2.99 -4.73 2.66
C PRO A 1 -1.62 -5.38 2.93
N ASN A 2 -1.46 -6.68 2.65
CA ASN A 2 -0.18 -7.41 2.77
C ASN A 2 0.48 -7.39 4.17
N THR A 3 -0.26 -7.07 5.23
CA THR A 3 0.25 -7.04 6.61
C THR A 3 0.17 -8.40 7.32
N GLY A 4 -0.21 -9.46 6.60
CA GLY A 4 -0.50 -10.77 7.19
C GLY A 4 -1.85 -10.86 7.93
N LYS A 5 -2.77 -9.91 7.69
CA LYS A 5 -4.13 -9.89 8.25
C LYS A 5 -4.87 -11.22 8.08
N THR A 6 -4.91 -11.77 6.86
CA THR A 6 -5.60 -13.05 6.59
C THR A 6 -4.95 -14.23 7.32
N THR A 7 -3.62 -14.24 7.42
CA THR A 7 -2.88 -15.25 8.19
C THR A 7 -3.25 -15.18 9.67
N LEU A 8 -3.25 -13.98 10.26
CA LEU A 8 -3.69 -13.76 11.64
C LEU A 8 -5.16 -14.13 11.84
N PHE A 9 -6.05 -13.72 10.94
CA PHE A 9 -7.48 -14.05 11.01
C PHE A 9 -7.71 -15.56 11.05
N ASN A 10 -7.04 -16.31 10.17
CA ASN A 10 -7.11 -17.77 10.14
C ASN A 10 -6.52 -18.40 11.41
N GLY A 11 -5.43 -17.85 11.94
CA GLY A 11 -4.86 -18.29 13.22
C GLY A 11 -5.80 -18.06 14.41
N LEU A 12 -6.48 -16.91 14.44
CA LEU A 12 -7.41 -16.51 15.49
C LEU A 12 -8.75 -17.28 15.45
N THR A 13 -9.24 -17.64 14.26
CA THR A 13 -10.58 -18.22 14.06
C THR A 13 -10.60 -19.69 13.63
N GLY A 14 -9.53 -20.16 13.00
CA GLY A 14 -9.43 -21.52 12.44
C GLY A 14 -10.32 -21.79 11.23
N SER A 15 -10.84 -23.01 11.15
CA SER A 15 -11.60 -23.52 10.00
C SER A 15 -13.09 -23.15 9.97
N THR A 16 -13.62 -22.57 11.06
CA THR A 16 -15.03 -22.15 11.15
C THR A 16 -15.17 -20.69 10.72
N VAL A 17 -15.05 -20.46 9.42
CA VAL A 17 -15.28 -19.16 8.79
C VAL A 17 -16.54 -19.25 7.93
N ARG A 18 -17.52 -18.38 8.20
CA ARG A 18 -18.65 -18.16 7.29
C ARG A 18 -18.24 -17.09 6.29
N VAL A 19 -18.18 -17.47 5.02
CA VAL A 19 -17.98 -16.54 3.91
C VAL A 19 -19.35 -16.16 3.35
N GLY A 20 -19.67 -14.87 3.38
CA GLY A 20 -20.85 -14.30 2.72
C GLY A 20 -20.43 -13.08 1.90
N ASN A 21 -21.40 -12.34 1.37
CA ASN A 21 -21.15 -11.05 0.72
C ASN A 21 -21.69 -9.91 1.57
N TYR A 22 -21.07 -8.73 1.48
CA TYR A 22 -21.66 -7.51 2.03
C TYR A 22 -22.98 -7.17 1.28
N PRO A 23 -23.99 -6.59 1.96
CA PRO A 23 -25.27 -6.29 1.32
C PRO A 23 -25.12 -5.42 0.08
N GLY A 24 -25.60 -5.92 -1.07
CA GLY A 24 -25.66 -5.15 -2.32
C GLY A 24 -24.37 -5.08 -3.16
N ILE A 25 -23.28 -5.76 -2.76
CA ILE A 25 -21.99 -5.74 -3.48
C ILE A 25 -21.30 -7.11 -3.46
N THR A 26 -20.39 -7.36 -4.42
CA THR A 26 -19.71 -8.66 -4.62
C THR A 26 -18.46 -8.87 -3.75
N VAL A 27 -18.30 -8.10 -2.68
CA VAL A 27 -17.12 -8.21 -1.81
C VAL A 27 -17.37 -9.24 -0.73
N GLU A 28 -16.41 -10.15 -0.56
CA GLU A 28 -16.47 -11.23 0.42
C GLU A 28 -16.39 -10.69 1.85
N ARG A 29 -17.23 -11.23 2.71
CA ARG A 29 -17.32 -10.99 4.15
C ARG A 29 -16.97 -12.28 4.87
N SER A 30 -15.83 -12.31 5.56
CA SER A 30 -15.42 -13.47 6.36
C SER A 30 -15.70 -13.22 7.84
N LEU A 31 -16.56 -14.04 8.43
CA LEU A 31 -16.89 -14.00 9.86
C LEU A 31 -16.44 -15.31 10.52
N GLY A 32 -15.67 -15.22 11.59
CA GLY A 32 -15.23 -16.38 12.39
C GLY A 32 -15.43 -16.14 13.88
N HIS A 33 -15.27 -17.19 14.68
CA HIS A 33 -15.30 -17.09 16.14
C HIS A 33 -13.89 -17.15 16.69
N LEU A 34 -13.56 -16.27 17.62
CA LEU A 34 -12.26 -16.25 18.28
C LEU A 34 -12.05 -17.56 19.06
N LYS A 35 -10.89 -18.19 18.88
CA LYS A 35 -10.53 -19.43 19.57
C LYS A 35 -9.88 -19.17 20.93
N GLY A 36 -10.00 -20.16 21.82
CA GLY A 36 -9.26 -20.19 23.08
C GLY A 36 -9.79 -19.25 24.16
N VAL A 37 -11.05 -18.82 24.05
CA VAL A 37 -11.70 -17.87 24.96
C VAL A 37 -12.96 -18.48 25.57
N GLU A 38 -13.33 -18.05 26.77
CA GLU A 38 -14.47 -18.61 27.51
C GLU A 38 -15.83 -18.20 26.93
N HIS A 39 -15.92 -16.98 26.39
CA HIS A 39 -17.13 -16.43 25.80
C HIS A 39 -17.00 -16.29 24.28
N PRO A 40 -18.06 -16.56 23.50
CA PRO A 40 -17.99 -16.46 22.05
C PRO A 40 -17.81 -15.00 21.62
N ILE A 41 -16.71 -14.72 20.92
CA ILE A 41 -16.41 -13.41 20.34
C ILE A 41 -16.37 -13.57 18.81
N ASP A 42 -17.20 -12.79 18.13
CA ASP A 42 -17.24 -12.74 16.67
C ASP A 42 -16.11 -11.87 16.13
N VAL A 43 -15.34 -12.40 15.19
CA VAL A 43 -14.26 -11.70 14.48
C VAL A 43 -14.69 -11.53 13.03
N LEU A 44 -14.82 -10.28 12.62
CA LEU A 44 -15.12 -9.89 11.25
C LEU A 44 -13.82 -9.51 10.52
N ASP A 45 -13.53 -10.19 9.42
CA ASP A 45 -12.46 -9.75 8.53
C ASP A 45 -12.98 -8.65 7.60
N VAL A 46 -12.28 -7.52 7.62
CA VAL A 46 -12.60 -6.34 6.81
C VAL A 46 -11.59 -6.26 5.65
N PRO A 47 -12.00 -5.87 4.43
CA PRO A 47 -11.08 -5.66 3.32
C PRO A 47 -9.88 -4.81 3.72
N GLY A 48 -8.68 -5.19 3.25
CA GLY A 48 -7.47 -4.45 3.59
C GLY A 48 -7.47 -3.08 2.91
N ALA A 49 -7.27 -2.01 3.66
CA ALA A 49 -7.14 -0.65 3.14
C ALA A 49 -5.76 -0.05 3.47
N TYR A 50 -5.28 0.85 2.60
CA TYR A 50 -4.07 1.65 2.88
C TYR A 50 -4.41 2.98 3.56
N SER A 51 -5.64 3.45 3.38
CA SER A 51 -6.19 4.62 4.05
C SER A 51 -7.70 4.46 4.22
N LEU A 52 -8.31 5.23 5.12
CA LEU A 52 -9.77 5.36 5.22
C LEU A 52 -10.36 6.29 4.15
N VAL A 53 -9.54 6.88 3.27
CA VAL A 53 -10.05 7.67 2.14
C VAL A 53 -10.65 6.71 1.13
N ALA A 54 -11.98 6.73 1.03
CA ALA A 54 -12.70 5.68 0.33
C ALA A 54 -12.87 6.03 -1.16
N ARG A 55 -11.88 5.65 -1.97
CA ARG A 55 -11.89 5.87 -3.44
C ARG A 55 -12.45 4.66 -4.19
N SER A 56 -12.44 3.49 -3.56
CA SER A 56 -13.03 2.25 -4.08
C SER A 56 -14.27 1.79 -3.28
N ALA A 57 -15.00 0.80 -3.81
CA ALA A 57 -16.11 0.17 -3.08
C ALA A 57 -15.60 -0.66 -1.88
N GLU A 58 -14.44 -1.30 -1.99
CA GLU A 58 -13.83 -2.08 -0.91
C GLU A 58 -13.39 -1.20 0.27
N GLU A 59 -12.82 -0.04 -0.01
CA GLU A 59 -12.43 0.92 1.03
C GLU A 59 -13.65 1.51 1.74
N ARG A 60 -14.77 1.73 1.03
CA ARG A 60 -16.04 2.16 1.64
C ARG A 60 -16.56 1.12 2.64
N ILE A 61 -16.49 -0.17 2.30
CA ILE A 61 -16.85 -1.25 3.23
C ILE A 61 -15.99 -1.20 4.49
N ALA A 62 -14.69 -0.94 4.34
CA ALA A 62 -13.80 -0.87 5.50
C ALA A 62 -14.18 0.26 6.44
N VAL A 63 -14.49 1.43 5.89
CA VAL A 63 -15.00 2.58 6.67
C VAL A 63 -16.34 2.25 7.32
N ASP A 64 -17.31 1.71 6.57
CA ASP A 64 -18.64 1.39 7.08
C ASP A 64 -18.56 0.36 8.21
N ALA A 65 -17.72 -0.67 8.08
CA ALA A 65 -17.52 -1.67 9.12
C ALA A 65 -16.93 -1.07 10.41
N LEU A 66 -15.99 -0.12 10.30
CA LEU A 66 -15.42 0.58 11.45
C LEU A 66 -16.42 1.52 12.14
N LEU A 67 -17.30 2.14 11.36
CA LEU A 67 -18.32 3.06 11.87
C LEU A 67 -19.56 2.34 12.40
N GLY A 68 -19.78 1.08 12.03
CA GLY A 68 -21.01 0.34 12.35
C GLY A 68 -22.17 0.71 11.43
N HIS A 69 -21.88 1.00 10.17
CA HIS A 69 -22.84 1.31 9.11
C HIS A 69 -22.95 0.13 8.12
N GLY A 70 -23.78 0.27 7.08
CA GLY A 70 -23.88 -0.73 6.01
C GLY A 70 -24.39 -2.12 6.45
N GLY A 71 -25.13 -2.20 7.56
CA GLY A 71 -25.61 -3.45 8.14
C GLY A 71 -24.55 -4.22 8.94
N VAL A 72 -23.41 -3.59 9.24
CA VAL A 72 -22.39 -4.12 10.15
C VAL A 72 -22.61 -3.50 11.54
N PRO A 73 -22.74 -4.30 12.62
CA PRO A 73 -22.85 -3.75 13.97
C PRO A 73 -21.57 -3.01 14.36
N SER A 74 -21.70 -1.99 15.20
CA SER A 74 -20.54 -1.24 15.69
C SER A 74 -19.58 -2.16 16.46
N PRO A 75 -18.28 -2.17 16.13
CA PRO A 75 -17.34 -3.09 16.77
C PRO A 75 -17.06 -2.70 18.22
N ALA A 76 -17.00 -3.70 19.11
CA ALA A 76 -16.58 -3.50 20.50
C ALA A 76 -15.07 -3.19 20.61
N LEU A 77 -14.28 -3.74 19.69
CA LEU A 77 -12.84 -3.54 19.59
C LEU A 77 -12.42 -3.62 18.12
N VAL A 78 -11.56 -2.69 17.69
CA VAL A 78 -10.92 -2.73 16.37
C VAL A 78 -9.49 -3.26 16.52
N VAL A 79 -9.16 -4.34 15.80
CA VAL A 79 -7.79 -4.87 15.75
C VAL A 79 -7.13 -4.42 14.45
N VAL A 80 -6.17 -3.50 14.55
CA VAL A 80 -5.43 -2.99 13.40
C VAL A 80 -4.14 -3.78 13.24
N VAL A 81 -4.01 -4.50 12.13
CA VAL A 81 -2.82 -5.30 11.83
C VAL A 81 -1.83 -4.44 11.04
N LEU A 82 -0.69 -4.14 11.65
CA LEU A 82 0.41 -3.39 11.03
C LEU A 82 1.57 -4.32 10.68
N ASP A 83 2.25 -4.04 9.57
CA ASP A 83 3.50 -4.70 9.20
C ASP A 83 4.70 -3.99 9.84
N ALA A 84 5.42 -4.69 10.72
CA ALA A 84 6.60 -4.21 11.43
C ALA A 84 7.76 -3.81 10.49
N THR A 85 7.90 -4.46 9.32
CA THR A 85 8.96 -4.16 8.36
C THR A 85 8.77 -2.79 7.69
N ALA A 86 7.51 -2.33 7.64
CA ALA A 86 7.10 -1.09 7.01
C ALA A 86 6.28 -0.20 7.95
N LEU A 87 6.67 -0.14 9.24
CA LEU A 87 5.90 0.50 10.31
C LEU A 87 5.48 1.94 9.97
N GLU A 88 6.40 2.82 9.56
CA GLU A 88 6.11 4.23 9.25
C GLU A 88 4.96 4.39 8.25
N ARG A 89 4.95 3.59 7.17
CA ARG A 89 3.88 3.60 6.16
C ARG A 89 2.55 3.10 6.73
N ASN A 90 2.60 2.09 7.59
CA ASN A 90 1.42 1.48 8.19
C ASN A 90 0.81 2.37 9.30
N LEU A 91 1.62 3.19 9.97
CA LEU A 91 1.16 4.13 11.00
C LEU A 91 0.16 5.15 10.45
N TYR A 92 0.27 5.54 9.18
CA TYR A 92 -0.71 6.45 8.56
C TYR A 92 -2.14 5.91 8.67
N PHE A 93 -2.35 4.63 8.34
CA PHE A 93 -3.65 3.98 8.49
C PHE A 93 -4.05 3.81 9.96
N ALA A 94 -3.09 3.44 10.82
CA ALA A 94 -3.34 3.30 12.25
C ALA A 94 -3.87 4.59 12.88
N LEU A 95 -3.26 5.74 12.56
CA LEU A 95 -3.68 7.05 13.03
C LEU A 95 -5.12 7.35 12.62
N GLN A 96 -5.49 7.10 11.36
CA GLN A 96 -6.86 7.30 10.90
C GLN A 96 -7.90 6.47 11.67
N VAL A 97 -7.57 5.22 12.02
CA VAL A 97 -8.46 4.36 12.83
C VAL A 97 -8.53 4.84 14.28
N ILE A 98 -7.40 5.24 14.86
CA ILE A 98 -7.28 5.78 16.22
C ILE A 98 -8.07 7.09 16.36
N GLU A 99 -7.98 7.96 15.36
CA GLU A 99 -8.71 9.24 15.26
C GLU A 99 -10.24 9.03 15.39
N LEU A 100 -10.79 7.89 14.93
CA LEU A 100 -12.22 7.58 15.07
C LEU A 100 -12.65 7.38 16.54
N GLY A 101 -11.73 7.36 17.49
CA GLY A 101 -12.03 7.24 18.92
C GLY A 101 -12.61 5.88 19.32
N ARG A 102 -12.48 4.87 18.46
CA ARG A 102 -12.93 3.50 18.74
C ARG A 102 -11.92 2.79 19.65
N PRO A 103 -12.37 1.91 20.56
CA PRO A 103 -11.45 1.03 21.27
C PRO A 103 -10.62 0.25 20.26
N THR A 104 -9.30 0.43 20.32
CA THR A 104 -8.37 -0.05 19.28
C THR A 104 -7.23 -0.83 19.91
N LEU A 105 -6.83 -1.91 19.25
CA LEU A 105 -5.66 -2.73 19.58
C LEU A 105 -4.80 -2.85 18.32
N ILE A 106 -3.50 -2.58 18.45
CA ILE A 106 -2.54 -2.79 17.36
C ILE A 106 -1.95 -4.20 17.47
N ALA A 107 -2.11 -5.00 16.42
CA ALA A 107 -1.35 -6.23 16.22
C ALA A 107 -0.16 -5.91 15.30
N LEU A 108 1.02 -5.75 15.88
CA LEU A 108 2.24 -5.45 15.15
C LEU A 108 2.85 -6.75 14.63
N ASN A 109 2.54 -7.09 13.38
CA ASN A 109 2.85 -8.36 12.76
C ASN A 109 4.19 -8.36 11.99
N GLN A 110 4.68 -9.55 11.63
CA GLN A 110 5.97 -9.75 10.94
C GLN A 110 7.18 -9.28 11.78
N MET A 111 7.11 -9.46 13.10
CA MET A 111 8.21 -9.09 14.01
C MET A 111 9.50 -9.87 13.75
N ASP A 112 9.38 -11.13 13.33
CA ASP A 112 10.48 -11.99 12.90
C ASP A 112 11.19 -11.45 11.64
N ALA A 113 10.41 -11.02 10.65
CA ALA A 113 10.95 -10.40 9.44
C ALA A 113 11.59 -9.04 9.74
N ALA A 114 10.99 -8.25 10.64
CA ALA A 114 11.55 -6.98 11.08
C ALA A 114 12.90 -7.18 11.79
N GLU A 115 12.97 -8.14 12.72
CA GLU A 115 14.21 -8.49 13.42
C GLU A 115 15.30 -8.98 12.45
N ALA A 116 14.94 -9.86 11.52
CA ALA A 116 15.85 -10.35 10.47
C ALA A 116 16.36 -9.23 9.55
N ALA A 117 15.54 -8.20 9.31
CA ALA A 117 15.92 -7.00 8.57
C ALA A 117 16.71 -5.97 9.42
N GLY A 118 17.00 -6.29 10.69
CA GLY A 118 17.69 -5.39 11.61
C GLY A 118 16.83 -4.22 12.07
N VAL A 119 15.50 -4.33 12.02
CA VAL A 119 14.57 -3.33 12.54
C VAL A 119 14.15 -3.74 13.95
N GLN A 120 14.53 -2.94 14.93
CA GLN A 120 14.14 -3.08 16.33
C GLN A 120 13.04 -2.05 16.62
N ILE A 121 11.92 -2.49 17.18
CA ILE A 121 10.76 -1.64 17.46
C ILE A 121 10.47 -1.72 18.96
N ASP A 122 10.37 -0.57 19.62
CA ASP A 122 9.92 -0.50 21.00
C ASP A 122 8.39 -0.46 21.03
N CYS A 123 7.78 -1.64 21.25
CA CYS A 123 6.33 -1.78 21.33
C CYS A 123 5.72 -0.99 22.50
N THR A 124 6.47 -0.78 23.58
CA THR A 124 5.97 -0.03 24.75
C THR A 124 5.91 1.45 24.40
N ALA A 125 7.01 2.00 23.90
CA ALA A 125 7.05 3.39 23.45
C ALA A 125 6.03 3.65 22.32
N LEU A 126 5.85 2.70 21.41
CA LEU A 126 4.84 2.79 20.35
C LEU A 126 3.41 2.80 20.91
N SER A 127 3.16 1.97 21.93
CA SER A 127 1.86 1.93 22.62
C SER A 127 1.57 3.25 23.34
N ASP A 128 2.57 3.81 24.03
CA ASP A 128 2.45 5.07 24.75
C ASP A 128 2.24 6.25 23.77
N ALA A 129 2.98 6.28 22.66
CA ALA A 129 2.86 7.33 21.65
C ALA A 129 1.49 7.30 20.95
N LEU A 130 0.99 6.12 20.60
CA LEU A 130 -0.31 5.96 19.95
C LEU A 130 -1.51 6.05 20.93
N GLY A 131 -1.26 5.89 22.23
CA GLY A 131 -2.31 5.84 23.25
C GLY A 131 -3.20 4.60 23.17
N VAL A 132 -2.77 3.55 22.46
CA VAL A 132 -3.49 2.28 22.30
C VAL A 132 -2.55 1.10 22.56
N PRO A 133 -3.07 -0.04 23.06
CA PRO A 133 -2.24 -1.22 23.28
C PRO A 133 -1.64 -1.74 21.97
N VAL A 134 -0.36 -2.12 22.03
CA VAL A 134 0.39 -2.73 20.93
C VAL A 134 0.85 -4.13 21.35
N VAL A 135 0.52 -5.13 20.54
CA VAL A 135 0.91 -6.53 20.75
C VAL A 135 1.80 -6.98 19.60
N PRO A 136 3.06 -7.39 19.86
CA PRO A 136 3.94 -7.93 18.83
C PRO A 136 3.50 -9.34 18.44
N THR A 137 3.35 -9.59 17.15
CA THR A 137 2.84 -10.86 16.61
C THR A 137 3.68 -11.38 15.46
N VAL A 138 3.61 -12.70 15.26
CA VAL A 138 4.06 -13.38 14.04
C VAL A 138 2.91 -14.30 13.63
N GLY A 139 2.30 -14.05 12.48
CA GLY A 139 1.04 -14.71 12.09
C GLY A 139 1.14 -16.24 11.97
N THR A 140 2.34 -16.78 11.81
CA THR A 140 2.63 -18.22 11.73
C THR A 140 2.99 -18.84 13.09
N ASP A 141 3.20 -18.02 14.13
CA ASP A 141 3.54 -18.44 15.48
C ASP A 141 2.27 -18.63 16.33
N ILE A 142 1.95 -19.89 16.62
CA ILE A 142 0.73 -20.27 17.34
C ILE A 142 0.70 -19.66 18.75
N GLU A 143 1.83 -19.59 19.45
CA GLU A 143 1.87 -19.06 20.82
C GLU A 143 1.60 -17.55 20.82
N ARG A 144 2.19 -16.80 19.89
CA ARG A 144 1.95 -15.36 19.74
C ARG A 144 0.53 -15.06 19.29
N VAL A 145 -0.03 -15.85 18.38
CA VAL A 145 -1.43 -15.72 17.95
C VAL A 145 -2.39 -16.01 19.11
N SER A 146 -2.12 -17.04 19.91
CA SER A 146 -2.90 -17.34 21.12
C SER A 146 -2.81 -16.21 22.14
N ALA A 147 -1.62 -15.64 22.37
CA ALA A 147 -1.45 -14.48 23.23
C ALA A 147 -2.24 -13.25 22.73
N LEU A 148 -2.27 -13.01 21.41
CA LEU A 148 -3.11 -11.97 20.81
C LEU A 148 -4.60 -12.26 21.08
N ALA A 149 -5.07 -13.49 20.91
CA ALA A 149 -6.47 -13.86 21.16
C ALA A 149 -6.89 -13.57 22.60
N GLN A 150 -6.04 -13.89 23.59
CA GLN A 150 -6.31 -13.56 25.00
C GLN A 150 -6.38 -12.06 25.25
N ARG A 151 -5.50 -11.27 24.61
CA ARG A 151 -5.56 -9.81 24.70
C ARG A 151 -6.82 -9.24 24.07
N ILE A 152 -7.25 -9.77 22.92
CA ILE A 152 -8.51 -9.39 22.28
C ILE A 152 -9.67 -9.64 23.24
N ALA A 153 -9.78 -10.83 23.83
CA ALA A 153 -10.86 -11.14 24.79
C ALA A 153 -10.86 -10.17 25.99
N GLN A 154 -9.68 -9.95 26.59
CA GLN A 154 -9.53 -9.01 27.69
C GLN A 154 -10.02 -7.60 27.33
N TYR A 155 -9.70 -7.11 26.13
CA TYR A 155 -10.09 -5.78 25.68
C TYR A 155 -11.52 -5.70 25.13
N VAL A 156 -12.14 -6.81 24.77
CA VAL A 156 -13.59 -6.83 24.49
C VAL A 156 -14.37 -6.68 25.79
N ASP A 157 -13.97 -7.38 26.85
CA ASP A 157 -14.62 -7.28 28.17
C ASP A 157 -14.34 -5.95 28.87
N LYS A 158 -13.11 -5.45 28.74
CA LYS A 158 -12.67 -4.17 29.30
C LYS A 158 -12.00 -3.33 28.22
N PRO A 159 -12.77 -2.58 27.42
CA PRO A 159 -12.27 -1.76 26.34
C PRO A 159 -11.15 -0.84 26.79
N PRO A 160 -10.04 -0.72 26.01
CA PRO A 160 -9.08 0.33 26.26
C PRO A 160 -9.78 1.68 26.18
N ARG A 161 -9.28 2.66 26.95
CA ARG A 161 -9.80 4.02 26.86
C ARG A 161 -9.66 4.51 25.41
N PRO A 162 -10.63 5.30 24.91
CA PRO A 162 -10.47 5.96 23.62
C PRO A 162 -9.13 6.70 23.60
N PRO A 163 -8.33 6.55 22.53
CA PRO A 163 -7.03 7.17 22.45
C PRO A 163 -7.16 8.70 22.44
N ALA A 164 -6.12 9.36 22.96
CA ALA A 164 -5.99 10.81 22.79
C ALA A 164 -5.70 11.13 21.32
N TRP A 165 -6.21 12.26 20.86
CA TRP A 165 -6.00 12.71 19.49
C TRP A 165 -4.49 12.98 19.24
N PRO A 166 -3.87 12.35 18.22
CA PRO A 166 -2.40 12.30 18.14
C PRO A 166 -1.73 13.60 17.68
N TRP A 167 -2.39 14.45 16.87
CA TRP A 167 -1.75 15.62 16.24
C TRP A 167 -2.68 16.83 16.17
N THR A 168 -2.17 18.06 16.17
CA THR A 168 -3.03 19.25 16.17
C THR A 168 -3.21 19.81 14.76
N PRO A 169 -4.45 19.97 14.26
CA PRO A 169 -4.70 20.67 12.99
C PRO A 169 -4.23 22.12 13.03
N SER A 170 -3.85 22.66 11.87
CA SER A 170 -3.61 24.11 11.73
C SER A 170 -4.89 24.88 12.04
N GLY A 171 -4.79 26.15 12.46
CA GLY A 171 -5.98 26.99 12.72
C GLY A 171 -6.98 27.02 11.55
N PRO A 172 -6.52 27.21 10.29
CA PRO A 172 -7.40 27.13 9.13
C PRO A 172 -8.04 25.74 8.94
N LEU A 173 -7.27 24.66 9.05
CA LEU A 173 -7.79 23.29 8.92
C LEU A 173 -8.81 22.96 10.03
N GLN A 174 -8.55 23.44 11.25
CA GLN A 174 -9.46 23.29 12.38
C GLN A 174 -10.82 23.95 12.09
N ALA A 175 -10.84 25.14 11.50
CA ALA A 175 -12.08 25.81 11.11
C ALA A 175 -12.85 25.05 10.02
N ASP A 176 -12.14 24.44 9.07
CA ASP A 176 -12.75 23.58 8.04
C ASP A 176 -13.38 22.33 8.65
N VAL A 177 -12.67 21.69 9.60
CA VAL A 177 -13.16 20.56 10.38
C VAL A 177 -14.40 20.92 11.21
N GLU A 178 -14.37 22.04 11.93
CA GLU A 178 -15.47 22.52 12.78
C GLU A 178 -16.73 22.85 11.97
N ALA A 179 -16.59 23.26 10.71
CA ALA A 179 -17.72 23.46 9.81
C ALA A 179 -18.39 22.15 9.38
N VAL A 180 -17.63 21.06 9.29
CA VAL A 180 -18.10 19.75 8.80
C VAL A 180 -18.56 18.82 9.95
N ALA A 181 -17.92 18.91 11.12
CA ALA A 181 -18.21 18.06 12.28
C ALA A 181 -19.70 18.00 12.71
N PRO A 182 -20.51 19.07 12.63
CA PRO A 182 -21.93 19.03 12.99
C PRO A 182 -22.79 18.09 12.13
N HIS A 183 -22.31 17.64 10.97
CA HIS A 183 -23.01 16.67 10.13
C HIS A 183 -22.91 15.23 10.65
N PHE A 184 -22.17 15.00 11.75
CA PHE A 184 -22.04 13.71 12.42
C PHE A 184 -22.55 13.76 13.88
N PRO A 185 -23.83 14.12 14.11
CA PRO A 185 -24.35 14.39 15.46
C PRO A 185 -24.31 13.14 16.37
N ASP A 186 -24.48 11.95 15.79
CA ASP A 186 -24.52 10.67 16.52
C ASP A 186 -23.12 10.14 16.90
N ALA A 187 -22.06 10.73 16.35
CA ALA A 187 -20.70 10.32 16.65
C ALA A 187 -20.21 10.96 17.98
N PRO A 188 -19.39 10.24 18.78
CA PRO A 188 -18.68 10.81 19.92
C PRO A 188 -17.83 12.02 19.52
N GLU A 189 -17.61 12.97 20.43
CA GLU A 189 -16.91 14.23 20.14
C GLU A 189 -15.54 14.02 19.45
N GLY A 190 -14.70 13.11 19.96
CA GLY A 190 -13.42 12.78 19.33
C GLY A 190 -13.55 12.15 17.94
N ALA A 191 -14.64 11.41 17.69
CA ALA A 191 -14.90 10.77 16.40
C ALA A 191 -15.48 11.76 15.36
N ARG A 192 -16.17 12.82 15.79
CA ARG A 192 -16.73 13.85 14.88
C ARG A 192 -15.65 14.55 14.09
N GLN A 193 -14.53 14.88 14.75
CA GLN A 193 -13.38 15.49 14.11
C GLN A 193 -12.75 14.56 13.07
N ALA A 194 -12.59 13.27 13.38
CA ALA A 194 -12.10 12.29 12.42
C ALA A 194 -13.02 12.09 11.22
N LEU A 195 -14.34 12.04 11.46
CA LEU A 195 -15.35 11.93 10.41
C LEU A 195 -15.39 13.18 9.53
N ALA A 196 -15.17 14.37 10.11
CA ALA A 196 -15.03 15.60 9.35
C ALA A 196 -13.79 15.58 8.44
N LEU A 197 -12.63 15.17 8.96
CA LEU A 197 -11.42 14.99 8.15
C LEU A 197 -11.62 13.94 7.06
N TRP A 198 -12.25 12.81 7.38
CA TRP A 198 -12.60 11.79 6.42
C TRP A 198 -13.50 12.34 5.31
N ALA A 199 -14.52 13.11 5.67
CA ALA A 199 -15.44 13.71 4.71
C ALA A 199 -14.74 14.73 3.80
N LEU A 200 -13.85 15.56 4.34
CA LEU A 200 -13.05 16.50 3.56
C LEU A 200 -12.18 15.80 2.51
N MET A 201 -11.69 14.59 2.80
CA MET A 201 -10.84 13.81 1.87
C MET A 201 -11.63 12.89 0.93
N SER A 202 -12.87 12.50 1.29
CA SER A 202 -13.58 11.37 0.64
C SER A 202 -14.91 11.76 0.01
N VAL A 203 -15.58 12.80 0.51
CA VAL A 203 -16.92 13.18 0.04
C VAL A 203 -16.77 14.15 -1.13
N SER A 204 -17.19 13.71 -2.31
CA SER A 204 -17.26 14.56 -3.50
C SER A 204 -18.66 15.16 -3.68
N PRO A 205 -18.80 16.24 -4.46
CA PRO A 205 -20.11 16.79 -4.83
C PRO A 205 -21.03 15.77 -5.52
N GLU A 206 -20.43 14.79 -6.21
CA GLU A 206 -21.14 13.76 -6.99
C GLU A 206 -21.47 12.51 -6.18
N ASP A 207 -20.97 12.37 -4.95
CA ASP A 207 -21.17 11.18 -4.12
C ASP A 207 -22.64 11.01 -3.75
N SER A 208 -23.35 10.06 -4.35
CA SER A 208 -24.76 9.83 -4.06
C SER A 208 -25.01 9.17 -2.71
N GLY A 209 -23.97 8.61 -2.07
CA GLY A 209 -24.05 7.97 -0.76
C GLY A 209 -24.07 8.94 0.42
N ALA A 210 -23.59 10.17 0.23
CA ALA A 210 -23.49 11.17 1.29
C ALA A 210 -24.71 12.10 1.36
N PRO A 211 -25.15 12.52 2.57
CA PRO A 211 -26.24 13.47 2.73
C PRO A 211 -26.02 14.77 1.93
N PRO A 212 -27.05 15.34 1.27
CA PRO A 212 -26.89 16.56 0.46
C PRO A 212 -26.32 17.76 1.23
N THR A 213 -26.66 17.88 2.52
CA THR A 213 -26.16 18.94 3.41
C THR A 213 -24.66 18.81 3.68
N LEU A 214 -24.18 17.59 3.91
CA LEU A 214 -22.76 17.30 4.09
C LEU A 214 -21.98 17.62 2.83
N ARG A 215 -22.47 17.15 1.67
CA ARG A 215 -21.83 17.40 0.36
C ARG A 215 -21.69 18.88 0.05
N THR A 216 -22.75 19.65 0.30
CA THR A 216 -22.74 21.10 0.06
C THR A 216 -21.73 21.80 0.96
N THR A 217 -21.64 21.39 2.23
CA THR A 217 -20.70 21.97 3.20
C THR A 217 -19.25 21.64 2.85
N VAL A 218 -18.96 20.37 2.54
CA VAL A 218 -17.63 19.91 2.12
C VAL A 218 -17.19 20.61 0.84
N ALA A 219 -18.05 20.66 -0.19
CA ALA A 219 -17.75 21.35 -1.44
C ALA A 219 -17.45 22.84 -1.22
N ALA A 220 -18.20 23.52 -0.34
CA ALA A 220 -17.96 24.91 -0.01
C ALA A 220 -16.63 25.11 0.74
N ARG A 221 -16.22 24.19 1.62
CA ARG A 221 -14.91 24.23 2.30
C ARG A 221 -13.76 24.00 1.33
N LEU A 222 -13.87 23.00 0.46
CA LEU A 222 -12.86 22.70 -0.56
C LEU A 222 -12.65 23.90 -1.50
N ALA A 223 -13.74 24.49 -2.01
CA ALA A 223 -13.66 25.67 -2.87
C ALA A 223 -13.07 26.91 -2.16
N ALA A 224 -13.38 27.10 -0.88
CA ALA A 224 -12.80 28.19 -0.09
C ALA A 224 -11.31 27.99 0.17
N ALA A 225 -10.87 26.75 0.45
CA ALA A 225 -9.47 26.40 0.61
C ALA A 225 -8.70 26.62 -0.70
N GLU A 226 -9.20 26.11 -1.82
CA GLU A 226 -8.60 26.29 -3.15
C GLU A 226 -8.48 27.79 -3.51
N GLY A 227 -9.52 28.59 -3.25
CA GLY A 227 -9.49 30.05 -3.46
C GLY A 227 -8.45 30.78 -2.62
N SER A 228 -7.93 30.16 -1.57
CA SER A 228 -6.83 30.66 -0.73
C SER A 228 -5.47 30.01 -1.01
N GLY A 229 -5.36 29.19 -2.07
CA GLY A 229 -4.15 28.46 -2.43
C GLY A 229 -3.81 27.28 -1.51
N ARG A 230 -4.81 26.79 -0.76
CA ARG A 230 -4.70 25.66 0.16
C ARG A 230 -5.18 24.38 -0.50
N ASP A 231 -4.54 23.27 -0.16
CA ASP A 231 -4.95 21.93 -0.55
C ASP A 231 -5.23 21.14 0.74
N LEU A 232 -6.50 20.91 1.04
CA LEU A 232 -6.91 20.26 2.29
C LEU A 232 -6.45 18.80 2.36
N ASP A 233 -6.44 18.08 1.23
CA ASP A 233 -5.96 16.69 1.20
C ASP A 233 -4.48 16.65 1.58
N LEU A 234 -3.69 17.57 1.01
CA LEU A 234 -2.27 17.69 1.31
C LEU A 234 -2.02 18.14 2.75
N GLU A 235 -2.75 19.14 3.26
CA GLU A 235 -2.61 19.62 4.64
C GLU A 235 -2.88 18.51 5.66
N ILE A 236 -3.95 17.74 5.46
CA ILE A 236 -4.31 16.63 6.35
C ILE A 236 -3.26 15.51 6.28
N ALA A 237 -2.80 15.15 5.07
CA ALA A 237 -1.76 14.15 4.90
C ALA A 237 -0.45 14.58 5.56
N GLN A 238 -0.03 15.84 5.37
CA GLN A 238 1.16 16.41 5.98
C GLN A 238 1.09 16.45 7.50
N ALA A 239 -0.07 16.75 8.09
CA ALA A 239 -0.22 16.75 9.53
C ALA A 239 -0.01 15.35 10.14
N ARG A 240 -0.56 14.31 9.50
CA ARG A 240 -0.36 12.91 9.93
C ARG A 240 1.08 12.46 9.73
N TYR A 241 1.68 12.72 8.56
CA TYR A 241 3.09 12.38 8.33
C TYR A 241 4.04 13.18 9.22
N GLY A 242 3.73 14.44 9.53
CA GLY A 242 4.48 15.24 10.48
C GLY A 242 4.50 14.62 11.88
N TRP A 243 3.39 14.02 12.32
CA TRP A 243 3.37 13.24 13.55
C TRP A 243 4.24 11.98 13.45
N ILE A 244 4.12 11.22 12.36
CA ILE A 244 4.90 9.99 12.15
C ILE A 244 6.40 10.30 12.13
N ASP A 245 6.83 11.30 11.37
CA ASP A 245 8.23 11.70 11.22
C ASP A 245 8.82 12.22 12.54
N ALA A 246 8.01 12.88 13.37
CA ALA A 246 8.43 13.34 14.69
C ALA A 246 8.65 12.18 15.69
N HIS A 247 7.86 11.11 15.60
CA HIS A 247 7.89 10.01 16.58
C HIS A 247 8.70 8.81 16.12
N ALA A 248 8.65 8.44 14.84
CA ALA A 248 9.29 7.24 14.28
C ALA A 248 10.77 7.08 14.69
N PRO A 249 11.62 8.12 14.70
CA PRO A 249 13.03 7.98 15.12
C PRO A 249 13.22 7.48 16.55
N THR A 250 12.24 7.71 17.44
CA THR A 250 12.28 7.23 18.84
C THR A 250 11.66 5.85 19.00
N LEU A 251 10.79 5.45 18.08
CA LEU A 251 10.00 4.21 18.17
C LEU A 251 10.68 3.02 17.50
N LEU A 252 11.58 3.27 16.53
CA LEU A 252 12.27 2.22 15.80
C LEU A 252 13.74 2.54 15.58
N THR A 253 14.59 1.52 15.73
CA THR A 253 16.01 1.58 15.40
C THR A 253 16.31 0.62 14.27
N ARG A 254 17.02 1.07 13.24
CA ARG A 254 17.45 0.22 12.12
C ARG A 254 18.95 -0.07 12.22
N THR A 255 19.30 -1.27 12.69
CA THR A 255 20.66 -1.81 12.72
C THR A 255 20.97 -2.56 11.42
N GLY A 256 21.32 -1.84 10.34
CA GLY A 256 21.92 -2.45 9.14
C GLY A 256 21.35 -2.05 7.76
N SER A 257 22.10 -2.40 6.70
CA SER A 257 21.83 -2.28 5.24
C SER A 257 21.69 -0.88 4.61
N ARG A 258 21.03 0.08 5.29
CA ARG A 258 20.80 1.42 4.70
C ARG A 258 22.07 2.17 4.30
N ARG A 259 23.23 1.91 4.91
CA ARG A 259 24.47 2.61 4.51
C ARG A 259 24.90 2.40 3.06
N LEU A 260 24.56 1.29 2.41
CA LEU A 260 24.89 1.08 0.99
C LEU A 260 23.74 1.53 0.09
N ALA A 261 22.51 1.19 0.43
CA ALA A 261 21.31 1.63 -0.30
C ALA A 261 21.14 3.16 -0.24
N ASP A 262 21.23 3.80 0.93
CA ASP A 262 21.16 5.25 1.09
C ASP A 262 22.33 5.97 0.41
N LYS A 263 23.51 5.33 0.33
CA LYS A 263 24.64 5.89 -0.44
C LYS A 263 24.39 5.80 -1.94
N ALA A 264 23.82 4.69 -2.41
CA ALA A 264 23.43 4.53 -3.80
C ALA A 264 22.29 5.49 -4.17
N ASP A 265 21.24 5.58 -3.36
CA ASP A 265 20.15 6.55 -3.54
C ASP A 265 20.67 7.98 -3.52
N ARG A 266 21.54 8.33 -2.56
CA ARG A 266 22.13 9.67 -2.53
C ARG A 266 22.97 9.97 -3.77
N LEU A 267 23.62 8.96 -4.36
CA LEU A 267 24.38 9.10 -5.60
C LEU A 267 23.46 9.24 -6.83
N LEU A 268 22.43 8.38 -6.92
CA LEU A 268 21.48 8.28 -8.03
C LEU A 268 20.50 9.46 -8.06
N LEU A 269 20.11 9.99 -6.89
CA LEU A 269 19.20 11.13 -6.77
C LEU A 269 19.92 12.48 -6.76
N HIS A 270 21.25 12.50 -6.79
CA HIS A 270 21.99 13.76 -6.85
C HIS A 270 21.77 14.43 -8.22
N PRO A 271 21.46 15.74 -8.28
CA PRO A 271 21.07 16.40 -9.54
C PRO A 271 22.13 16.31 -10.65
N VAL A 272 23.42 16.41 -10.31
CA VAL A 272 24.52 16.26 -11.29
C VAL A 272 25.03 14.82 -11.41
N VAL A 273 25.38 14.17 -10.29
CA VAL A 273 25.97 12.83 -10.31
C VAL A 273 24.97 11.76 -10.74
N GLY A 274 23.70 11.89 -10.34
CA GLY A 274 22.61 11.03 -10.77
C GLY A 274 22.36 11.10 -12.27
N PHE A 275 22.40 12.30 -12.85
CA PHE A 275 22.34 12.47 -14.30
C PHE A 275 23.52 11.79 -15.01
N GLY A 276 24.74 11.95 -14.48
CA GLY A 276 25.92 11.26 -15.00
C GLY A 276 25.82 9.73 -14.93
N ALA A 277 25.32 9.21 -13.80
CA ALA A 277 25.08 7.77 -13.62
C ALA A 277 24.02 7.25 -14.59
N PHE A 278 22.93 7.99 -14.79
CA PHE A 278 21.89 7.66 -15.76
C PHE A 278 22.45 7.56 -17.19
N VAL A 279 23.21 8.57 -17.62
CA VAL A 279 23.86 8.57 -18.95
C VAL A 279 24.81 7.38 -19.08
N ALA A 280 25.60 7.06 -18.06
CA ALA A 280 26.52 5.93 -18.08
C ALA A 280 25.79 4.58 -18.20
N VAL A 281 24.70 4.38 -17.46
CA VAL A 281 23.87 3.16 -17.55
C VAL A 281 23.21 3.06 -18.91
N MET A 282 22.64 4.15 -19.43
CA MET A 282 22.05 4.18 -20.78
C MET A 282 23.09 3.90 -21.87
N ALA A 283 24.29 4.48 -21.77
CA ALA A 283 25.38 4.20 -22.69
C ALA A 283 25.82 2.73 -22.61
N LEU A 284 25.87 2.15 -21.41
CA LEU A 284 26.19 0.73 -21.22
C LEU A 284 25.13 -0.17 -21.85
N CYS A 285 23.84 0.10 -21.60
CA CYS A 285 22.74 -0.64 -22.23
C CYS A 285 22.78 -0.55 -23.75
N PHE A 286 23.03 0.65 -24.30
CA PHE A 286 23.17 0.87 -25.73
C PHE A 286 24.37 0.09 -26.29
N GLN A 287 25.56 0.22 -25.68
CA GLN A 287 26.75 -0.52 -26.09
C GLN A 287 26.54 -2.04 -26.00
N ALA A 288 25.88 -2.54 -24.97
CA ALA A 288 25.58 -3.96 -24.83
C ALA A 288 24.67 -4.46 -25.96
N LEU A 289 23.64 -3.70 -26.34
CA LEU A 289 22.75 -4.06 -27.44
C LEU A 289 23.52 -4.21 -28.77
N PHE A 290 24.39 -3.27 -29.11
CA PHE A 290 25.15 -3.35 -30.37
C PHE A 290 26.30 -4.37 -30.30
N ALA A 291 27.08 -4.36 -29.23
CA ALA A 291 28.24 -5.24 -29.09
C ALA A 291 27.85 -6.72 -28.98
N TRP A 292 26.69 -7.02 -28.39
CA TRP A 292 26.21 -8.40 -28.31
C TRP A 292 25.43 -8.84 -29.54
N ALA A 293 24.83 -7.92 -30.31
CA ALA A 293 24.19 -8.26 -31.58
C ALA A 293 25.20 -8.57 -32.70
N ASP A 294 26.38 -7.93 -32.69
CA ASP A 294 27.40 -8.04 -33.75
C ASP A 294 27.84 -9.50 -34.08
N PRO A 295 28.12 -10.38 -33.09
CA PRO A 295 28.44 -11.78 -33.37
C PRO A 295 27.28 -12.56 -33.99
N PHE A 296 26.04 -12.26 -33.61
CA PHE A 296 24.85 -12.91 -34.18
C PHE A 296 24.57 -12.43 -35.60
N ILE A 297 24.80 -11.14 -35.87
CA ILE A 297 24.78 -10.57 -37.21
C ILE A 297 25.76 -11.32 -38.11
N GLY A 298 27.03 -11.44 -37.68
CA GLY A 298 28.05 -12.15 -38.44
C GLY A 298 27.72 -13.63 -38.69
N LEU A 299 27.05 -14.30 -37.75
CA LEU A 299 26.58 -15.68 -37.94
C LEU A 299 25.47 -15.77 -39.00
N VAL A 300 24.51 -14.84 -38.99
CA VAL A 300 23.44 -14.78 -40.00
C VAL A 300 24.02 -14.45 -41.37
N GLU A 301 24.92 -13.47 -41.46
CA GLU A 301 25.61 -13.12 -42.71
C GLU A 301 26.40 -14.31 -43.27
N GLY A 302 27.17 -15.01 -42.42
CA GLY A 302 27.91 -16.19 -42.82
C GLY A 302 27.02 -17.34 -43.30
N ALA A 303 25.90 -17.58 -42.63
CA ALA A 303 24.94 -18.62 -43.02
C ALA A 303 24.27 -18.30 -44.37
N ILE A 304 23.89 -17.05 -44.59
CA ILE A 304 23.25 -16.60 -45.83
C ILE A 304 24.25 -16.59 -46.98
N GLY A 305 25.50 -16.15 -46.73
CA GLY A 305 26.58 -16.22 -47.71
C GLY A 305 26.88 -17.66 -48.15
N ALA A 306 26.87 -18.62 -47.21
CA ALA A 306 27.04 -20.03 -47.52
C ALA A 306 25.88 -20.59 -48.36
N LEU A 307 24.64 -20.18 -48.07
CA LEU A 307 23.45 -20.57 -48.86
C LEU A 307 23.48 -19.99 -50.27
N ALA A 308 23.88 -18.72 -50.42
CA ALA A 308 24.03 -18.07 -51.72
C ALA A 308 25.14 -18.73 -52.56
N GLY A 309 26.29 -19.03 -51.95
CA GLY A 309 27.38 -19.77 -52.58
C GLY A 309 26.94 -21.17 -53.05
N GLY A 310 26.24 -21.91 -52.18
CA GLY A 310 25.69 -23.23 -52.55
C GLY A 310 24.65 -23.18 -53.67
N ALA A 311 23.89 -22.08 -53.79
CA ALA A 311 22.96 -21.88 -54.89
C ALA A 311 23.69 -21.68 -56.23
N HIS A 312 24.81 -20.95 -56.25
CA HIS A 312 25.67 -20.82 -57.44
C HIS A 312 26.33 -22.14 -57.84
N ASP A 313 26.68 -23.00 -56.89
CA ASP A 313 27.32 -24.29 -57.18
C ASP A 313 26.35 -25.32 -57.80
N VAL A 314 25.05 -25.21 -57.50
CA VAL A 314 24.01 -26.15 -57.98
C VAL A 314 23.33 -25.65 -59.26
N LEU A 315 23.20 -24.35 -59.44
CA LEU A 315 22.51 -23.76 -60.58
C LEU A 315 23.47 -23.51 -61.75
N PRO A 316 23.04 -23.77 -63.01
CA PRO A 316 23.85 -23.43 -64.17
C PRO A 316 24.04 -21.91 -64.28
N PRO A 317 25.24 -21.45 -64.69
CA PRO A 317 25.56 -20.03 -64.75
C PRO A 317 24.61 -19.29 -65.70
N GLY A 318 23.99 -18.21 -65.19
CA GLY A 318 23.04 -17.38 -65.92
C GLY A 318 22.10 -16.62 -64.98
N ILE A 319 21.21 -15.83 -65.58
CA ILE A 319 20.32 -14.89 -64.87
C ILE A 319 19.49 -15.55 -63.75
N ALA A 320 19.14 -16.83 -63.89
CA ALA A 320 18.38 -17.55 -62.88
C ALA A 320 19.19 -17.86 -61.60
N ALA A 321 20.50 -18.13 -61.73
CA ALA A 321 21.39 -18.34 -60.60
C ALA A 321 21.62 -17.02 -59.85
N ASP A 322 21.92 -15.95 -60.58
CA ASP A 322 22.14 -14.61 -60.03
C ASP A 322 20.86 -14.07 -59.35
N PHE A 323 19.67 -14.34 -59.92
CA PHE A 323 18.41 -13.97 -59.31
C PHE A 323 18.15 -14.69 -57.98
N VAL A 324 18.44 -15.98 -57.89
CA VAL A 324 18.19 -16.76 -56.67
C VAL A 324 19.24 -16.48 -55.60
N ALA A 325 20.52 -16.48 -55.95
CA ALA A 325 21.61 -16.28 -55.00
C ALA A 325 21.72 -14.81 -54.54
N ASP A 326 21.74 -13.86 -55.47
CA ASP A 326 22.00 -12.45 -55.13
C ASP A 326 20.71 -11.69 -54.83
N ALA A 327 19.66 -11.85 -55.64
CA ALA A 327 18.44 -11.06 -55.48
C ALA A 327 17.50 -11.61 -54.40
N LEU A 328 17.28 -12.94 -54.36
CA LEU A 328 16.36 -13.56 -53.39
C LEU A 328 17.05 -13.84 -52.05
N ILE A 329 18.13 -14.61 -52.04
CA ILE A 329 18.82 -15.01 -50.80
C ILE A 329 19.55 -13.81 -50.17
N GLY A 330 20.31 -13.06 -50.97
CA GLY A 330 20.95 -11.81 -50.50
C GLY A 330 19.93 -10.75 -50.07
N GLY A 331 18.83 -10.58 -50.81
CA GLY A 331 17.77 -9.63 -50.49
C GLY A 331 17.07 -9.93 -49.16
N VAL A 332 16.70 -11.19 -48.91
CA VAL A 332 16.10 -11.62 -47.63
C VAL A 332 17.12 -11.54 -46.50
N GLY A 333 18.40 -11.81 -46.78
CA GLY A 333 19.46 -11.71 -45.79
C GLY A 333 19.71 -10.32 -45.25
N ASN A 334 19.65 -9.30 -46.10
CA ASN A 334 19.75 -7.91 -45.65
C ASN A 334 18.66 -7.53 -44.64
N VAL A 335 17.51 -8.20 -44.63
CA VAL A 335 16.45 -7.96 -43.63
C VAL A 335 16.69 -8.80 -42.38
N LEU A 336 17.07 -10.07 -42.54
CA LEU A 336 17.31 -11.01 -41.43
C LEU A 336 18.49 -10.60 -40.54
N VAL A 337 19.48 -9.89 -41.09
CA VAL A 337 20.64 -9.40 -40.34
C VAL A 337 20.24 -8.39 -39.25
N PHE A 338 19.10 -7.70 -39.37
CA PHE A 338 18.67 -6.75 -38.34
C PHE A 338 17.89 -7.38 -37.18
N LEU A 339 17.44 -8.64 -37.28
CA LEU A 339 16.68 -9.32 -36.23
C LEU A 339 17.39 -9.39 -34.86
N PRO A 340 18.71 -9.63 -34.77
CA PRO A 340 19.40 -9.66 -33.48
C PRO A 340 19.46 -8.31 -32.75
N GLN A 341 19.18 -7.18 -33.43
CA GLN A 341 19.19 -5.83 -32.85
C GLN A 341 17.81 -5.36 -32.36
N ILE A 342 16.73 -6.08 -32.71
CA ILE A 342 15.32 -5.74 -32.41
C ILE A 342 14.84 -6.62 -31.25
#